data_AF-A0AAV2EBK0-F1
#
_entry.id   AF-A0AAV2EBK0-F1
#
_cell.length_a   1.000
_cell.length_b   1.000
_cell.length_c   1.000
_cell.angle_alpha   90.00
_cell.angle_beta   90.00
_cell.angle_gamma   90.00
#
_symmetry.space_group_name_H-M   'P 1'
#
loop_
_entity.id
_entity.type
_entity.pdbx_description
1 polymer ?
#
loop_
_entity_poly.entity_id
_entity_poly.type
_entity_poly.pdbx_seq_one_letter_code
_entity_poly.pdbx_strand_id
1 'polypeptide(L)' 'MSKRASSPTSTSINSRGAVLCWHKKPCVVNTSGTEANPGRQFYGCPFWMDEKKNCRFFRWVRMNVDEDKHHDSEIDPSSA' A
#
# COMPACT_ATOMS: atom_id res chain seq x y z
N MET A 1 12.25 18.64 15.98
CA MET A 1 12.77 17.67 14.99
C MET A 1 11.76 16.54 14.82
N SER A 2 10.71 16.72 14.01
CA SER A 2 9.70 15.67 13.83
C SER A 2 10.10 14.75 12.69
N LYS A 3 10.41 13.50 13.02
CA LYS A 3 10.78 12.45 12.07
C LYS A 3 9.60 12.21 11.13
N ARG A 4 9.65 12.78 9.92
CA ARG A 4 8.86 12.26 8.80
C ARG A 4 9.22 10.78 8.69
N ALA A 5 8.26 9.90 8.96
CA ALA A 5 8.45 8.47 8.76
C ALA A 5 8.75 8.25 7.27
N SER A 6 10.01 8.02 6.95
CA SER A 6 10.43 7.72 5.59
C SER A 6 9.87 6.36 5.15
N SER A 7 9.03 6.42 4.12
CA SER A 7 8.95 5.49 3.00
C SER A 7 8.50 4.04 3.24
N PRO A 8 7.45 3.59 2.52
CA PRO A 8 7.40 2.24 2.00
C PRO A 8 7.58 2.31 0.48
N THR A 9 8.81 2.06 -0.01
CA THR A 9 9.15 1.72 -1.42
C THR A 9 8.19 2.31 -2.45
N SER A 10 8.43 3.48 -3.05
CA SER A 10 7.49 4.14 -3.99
C SER A 10 6.76 3.14 -4.88
N THR A 11 5.54 2.75 -4.49
CA THR A 11 4.76 1.81 -5.29
C THR A 11 4.26 2.63 -6.46
N SER A 12 4.66 2.20 -7.65
CA SER A 12 4.29 2.88 -8.88
C SER A 12 2.77 2.72 -9.04
N ILE A 13 2.05 3.84 -9.03
CA ILE A 13 0.60 3.88 -9.24
C ILE A 13 0.37 4.59 -10.57
N ASN A 14 -0.59 4.14 -11.38
CA ASN A 14 -0.96 4.86 -12.62
C ASN A 14 -2.03 5.93 -12.36
N SER A 15 -2.38 6.71 -13.39
CA SER A 15 -3.42 7.76 -13.31
C SER A 15 -4.82 7.26 -12.91
N ARG A 16 -5.07 5.95 -12.98
CA ARG A 16 -6.32 5.30 -12.55
C ARG A 16 -6.24 4.76 -11.12
N GLY A 17 -5.19 5.06 -10.37
CA GLY A 17 -5.00 4.55 -9.01
C GLY A 17 -4.54 3.10 -8.93
N ALA A 18 -4.25 2.43 -10.05
CA ALA A 18 -3.84 1.03 -10.02
C ALA A 18 -2.35 0.91 -9.64
N VAL A 19 -2.08 0.06 -8.65
CA VAL A 19 -0.72 -0.38 -8.29
C VAL A 19 -0.10 -1.14 -9.45
N LEU A 20 1.14 -0.80 -9.81
CA LEU A 20 1.88 -1.40 -10.91
C LEU A 20 3.03 -2.27 -10.40
N CYS A 21 3.24 -3.42 -11.06
CA CYS A 21 4.42 -4.25 -10.84
C CYS A 21 5.64 -3.68 -11.57
N TRP A 22 6.78 -4.38 -11.52
CA TRP A 22 8.02 -3.94 -12.17
C TRP A 22 7.95 -3.91 -13.70
N HIS A 23 6.98 -4.59 -14.32
CA HIS A 23 6.68 -4.45 -15.75
C HIS A 23 5.83 -3.21 -16.10
N LYS A 24 5.51 -2.36 -15.12
CA LYS A 24 4.55 -1.26 -15.25
C LYS A 24 3.14 -1.73 -15.67
N LYS A 25 2.78 -2.97 -15.35
CA LYS A 25 1.45 -3.54 -15.56
C LYS A 25 0.63 -3.50 -14.27
N PRO A 26 -0.69 -3.28 -14.33
CA PRO A 26 -1.55 -3.31 -13.15
C PRO A 26 -1.44 -4.65 -12.41
N CYS A 27 -1.23 -4.58 -11.10
CA CYS A 27 -1.21 -5.73 -10.23
C CYS A 27 -2.62 -6.28 -10.01
N VAL A 28 -2.70 -7.58 -9.73
CA VAL A 28 -3.92 -8.24 -9.26
C VAL A 28 -3.96 -8.26 -7.73
N VAL A 29 -5.14 -8.28 -7.15
CA VAL A 29 -5.33 -8.45 -5.70
C VAL A 29 -5.60 -9.92 -5.42
N ASN A 30 -4.81 -10.52 -4.55
CA ASN A 30 -4.93 -11.90 -4.10
C ASN A 30 -5.16 -11.94 -2.59
N THR A 31 -5.78 -13.01 -2.10
CA THR A 31 -6.00 -13.25 -0.66
C THR A 31 -4.99 -14.29 -0.17
N SER A 32 -4.29 -13.99 0.92
CA SER A 32 -3.37 -14.94 1.55
C SER A 32 -4.13 -16.07 2.23
N GLY A 33 -3.79 -17.30 1.87
CA GLY A 33 -4.24 -18.53 2.54
C GLY A 33 -3.24 -19.08 3.56
N THR A 34 -2.16 -18.34 3.87
CA THR A 34 -1.15 -18.78 4.83
C THR A 34 -1.66 -18.64 6.27
N GLU A 35 -1.31 -19.58 7.15
CA GLU A 35 -1.71 -19.56 8.57
C GLU A 35 -1.24 -18.29 9.30
N ALA A 36 -0.09 -17.75 8.91
CA ALA A 36 0.45 -16.53 9.49
C ALA A 36 -0.30 -15.25 9.07
N ASN A 37 -0.97 -15.26 7.90
CA ASN A 37 -1.66 -14.10 7.35
C ASN A 37 -2.99 -14.49 6.69
N PRO A 38 -3.92 -15.15 7.40
CA PRO A 38 -5.13 -15.68 6.79
C PRO A 38 -6.04 -14.53 6.37
N GLY A 39 -6.60 -14.61 5.16
CA GLY A 39 -7.56 -13.64 4.64
C GLY A 39 -6.97 -12.27 4.26
N ARG A 40 -5.68 -12.01 4.52
CA ARG A 40 -5.08 -10.70 4.21
C ARG A 40 -4.81 -10.55 2.71
N GLN A 41 -5.18 -9.40 2.15
CA GLN A 41 -5.03 -9.14 0.71
C GLN A 41 -3.67 -8.55 0.34
N PHE A 42 -3.13 -8.95 -0.81
CA PHE A 42 -1.88 -8.44 -1.37
C PHE A 42 -1.97 -8.20 -2.89
N TYR A 43 -1.21 -7.22 -3.37
CA TYR A 43 -0.95 -6.96 -4.78
C TYR A 43 0.14 -7.91 -5.31
N GLY A 44 -0.15 -8.60 -6.41
CA GLY A 44 0.76 -9.51 -7.10
C GLY A 44 0.93 -9.19 -8.59
N CYS A 45 2.02 -9.67 -9.19
CA CYS A 45 2.24 -9.57 -10.65
C CYS A 45 1.07 -10.24 -11.41
N PRO A 46 0.52 -9.63 -12.47
CA PRO A 46 -0.54 -10.27 -13.26
C PRO A 46 -0.06 -11.53 -14.01
N PHE A 47 1.24 -11.69 -14.22
CA PHE A 47 1.85 -12.87 -14.86
C PHE A 47 2.27 -13.94 -13.85
N TRP A 48 1.66 -13.99 -12.66
CA TRP A 48 2.10 -14.89 -11.59
C TRP A 48 2.08 -16.38 -11.95
N MET A 49 1.25 -16.80 -12.90
CA MET A 49 1.17 -18.19 -13.40
C MET A 49 2.29 -18.55 -14.40
N ASP A 50 2.92 -17.56 -15.05
CA ASP A 50 4.00 -17.79 -16.02
C ASP A 50 5.34 -17.51 -15.36
N GLU A 51 6.07 -18.55 -14.95
CA GLU A 51 7.32 -18.42 -14.22
C GLU A 51 8.37 -17.57 -14.95
N LYS A 52 8.41 -17.62 -16.28
CA LYS A 52 9.36 -16.84 -17.09
C LYS A 52 9.00 -15.35 -17.12
N LYS A 53 7.72 -15.00 -16.94
CA LYS A 53 7.22 -13.62 -16.95
C LYS A 53 6.89 -13.08 -15.56
N ASN A 54 6.98 -13.89 -14.51
CA ASN A 54 6.65 -13.48 -13.16
C ASN A 54 7.79 -12.67 -12.54
N CYS A 55 7.62 -11.35 -12.39
CA CYS A 55 8.60 -10.51 -11.69
C CYS A 55 8.55 -10.64 -10.15
N ARG A 56 7.69 -11.53 -9.62
CA ARG A 56 7.52 -11.79 -8.18
C ARG A 56 7.21 -10.53 -7.34
N PHE A 57 6.57 -9.54 -7.96
CA PHE A 57 6.11 -8.35 -7.25
C PHE A 57 5.10 -8.74 -6.16
N PHE A 58 5.30 -8.22 -4.95
CA PHE A 58 4.46 -8.48 -3.79
C PHE A 58 4.34 -7.22 -2.94
N ARG A 59 3.11 -6.84 -2.55
CA ARG A 59 2.87 -5.77 -1.57
C ARG A 59 1.52 -5.96 -0.89
N TRP A 60 1.47 -5.86 0.44
CA TRP A 60 0.21 -5.91 1.17
C TRP A 60 -0.72 -4.74 0.78
N VAL A 61 -2.02 -5.02 0.66
CA VAL A 61 -3.04 -3.98 0.59
C VAL A 61 -3.05 -3.26 1.93
N ARG A 62 -2.90 -1.94 1.92
CA ARG A 62 -3.13 -1.12 3.11
C ARG A 62 -4.65 -1.05 3.28
N MET A 63 -5.15 -1.49 4.43
CA MET A 63 -6.50 -1.11 4.84
C MET A 63 -6.41 0.36 5.22
N ASN A 64 -6.87 1.24 4.34
CA ASN A 64 -7.14 2.61 4.77
C ASN A 64 -8.40 2.51 5.63
N VAL A 65 -8.22 2.35 6.94
CA VAL A 65 -9.30 2.54 7.90
C VAL A 65 -9.48 4.06 7.96
N ASP A 66 -10.40 4.56 7.14
CA ASP A 66 -10.99 5.89 7.14
C ASP A 66 -10.00 7.07 7.29
N GLU A 67 -9.58 7.65 6.16
CA GLU A 67 -9.22 9.07 6.14
C GLU A 67 -10.49 9.89 6.41
N ASP A 68 -10.76 10.23 7.67
CA ASP A 68 -11.34 11.52 8.06
C ASP A 68 -11.42 11.66 9.60
N LYS A 69 -10.49 12.45 10.16
CA LYS A 69 -10.78 13.46 11.20
C LYS A 69 -9.51 14.27 11.47
N HIS A 70 -9.45 15.42 10.82
CA HIS A 70 -8.86 16.62 11.40
C HIS A 70 -9.45 16.80 12.81
N HIS A 71 -8.63 16.67 13.84
CA HIS A 71 -8.86 17.38 15.09
C HIS A 71 -7.73 18.38 15.24
N ASP A 72 -7.99 19.55 14.68
CA ASP A 72 -7.40 20.79 15.16
C ASP A 72 -7.74 20.90 16.65
N SER A 73 -6.71 20.88 17.47
CA SER A 73 -6.74 21.50 18.79
C SER A 73 -5.31 21.86 19.14
N GLU A 74 -4.78 22.84 18.41
CA GLU A 74 -3.77 23.72 19.01
C GLU A 74 -4.43 24.40 20.21
N ILE A 75 -4.18 23.87 21.41
CA ILE A 75 -4.23 24.72 22.60
C ILE A 75 -2.93 25.51 22.56
N ASP A 76 -3.03 26.76 22.08
CA ASP A 76 -2.01 27.80 22.27
C ASP A 76 -2.19 28.39 23.68
N PRO A 77 -1.30 28.15 24.66
CA PRO A 77 -1.33 28.85 25.93
C PRO A 77 -0.52 30.14 25.81
N SER A 78 -1.00 31.09 25.01
CA SER A 78 -0.48 32.45 25.03
C SER A 78 -1.57 33.46 24.68
N SER A 79 -2.51 33.65 25.61
CA SER A 79 -3.28 34.90 25.77
C SER A 79 -3.98 34.93 27.13
N ALA A 80 -3.19 35.13 28.19
CA ALA A 80 -3.58 35.84 29.41
C ALA A 80 -2.32 36.39 30.08
#